data_AF-A0A151S6P5-F1
#
_entry.id   AF-A0A151S6P5-F1
#
_cell.length_a   1.000
_cell.length_b   1.000
_cell.length_c   1.000
_cell.angle_alpha   90.00
_cell.angle_beta   90.00
_cell.angle_gamma   90.00
#
_symmetry.space_group_name_H-M   'P 1'
#
loop_
_entity.id
_entity.type
_entity.pdbx_description
1 polymer ?
#
loop_
_entity_poly.entity_id
_entity_poly.type
_entity_poly.pdbx_seq_one_letter_code
_entity_poly.pdbx_strand_id
1 'polypeptide(L)'
;MRKGAKFSKNGTSTKCKYLVWTASNGLGNRIVTLAAAFLYAILTDRVLLVKFGADMFGLFCEPFPDSSWLLPRNFPYWKDQKHIETYESMLQNSRENSSQEFLPSFLILNLQHTHDGHNNFFHCDPSQDLLQKIPVLILLSDQYFVPSLFMIPSFRQDLSKMFPEKDTVFHHLGRYLLHPSNEPWEIIRKFYEAHLAKANERIGLQIRVFNTHRAPHQTIINEIMACALQHKLLPDFDIQKSTTSPLKKTSKAVLVASLFSEYGEKLKNMYQENTTVTMEVIRVYQPSHEERQKSNNDMHNIKAWTEIYLLSLCDALITSPKSTFGYVAHSLGGLKPWILQRAYGETIPNPPCRQAKSMEPCFHYPPKYDCRVNSTVDFTSLFHHMKHCEDVSSGLRLVNTNH
;
A
#
# COMPACT_ATOMS: atom_id res chain seq x y z
N MET A 1 52.88 4.85 -12.95
CA MET A 1 52.83 3.37 -12.97
C MET A 1 53.29 2.81 -11.63
N ARG A 2 52.37 2.36 -10.79
CA ARG A 2 52.66 1.50 -9.62
C ARG A 2 51.69 0.33 -9.64
N LYS A 3 52.25 -0.84 -9.32
CA LYS A 3 51.80 -2.19 -9.66
C LYS A 3 50.44 -2.53 -9.05
N GLY A 4 49.63 -3.24 -9.84
CA GLY A 4 48.32 -3.74 -9.46
C GLY A 4 48.38 -4.80 -8.36
N ALA A 5 47.42 -4.71 -7.44
CA ALA A 5 47.14 -5.76 -6.48
C ALA A 5 46.52 -6.97 -7.22
N LYS A 6 47.21 -8.10 -7.20
CA LYS A 6 46.67 -9.40 -7.58
C LYS A 6 45.71 -9.85 -6.47
N PHE A 7 44.41 -9.91 -6.78
CA PHE A 7 43.46 -10.64 -5.93
C PHE A 7 43.65 -12.15 -6.18
N SER A 8 44.13 -12.87 -5.16
CA SER A 8 44.19 -14.32 -5.16
C SER A 8 42.78 -14.88 -4.97
N LYS A 9 42.29 -15.64 -5.95
CA LYS A 9 41.17 -16.57 -5.79
C LYS A 9 41.61 -17.70 -4.88
N ASN A 10 41.17 -17.68 -3.62
CA ASN A 10 40.86 -18.89 -2.85
C ASN A 10 40.09 -18.50 -1.59
N GLY A 11 38.83 -18.89 -1.58
CA GLY A 11 37.84 -18.58 -0.57
C GLY A 11 36.50 -18.69 -1.26
N THR A 12 35.67 -19.64 -0.84
CA THR A 12 34.27 -19.76 -1.26
C THR A 12 33.59 -18.40 -1.17
N SER A 13 33.54 -17.69 -2.30
CA SER A 13 32.92 -16.37 -2.42
C SER A 13 31.43 -16.60 -2.22
N THR A 14 30.94 -16.37 -1.01
CA THR A 14 29.53 -16.10 -0.76
C THR A 14 29.18 -14.84 -1.52
N LYS A 15 28.80 -14.97 -2.79
CA LYS A 15 28.41 -13.84 -3.63
C LYS A 15 27.14 -13.26 -3.03
N CYS A 16 27.20 -12.00 -2.56
CA CYS A 16 26.01 -11.28 -2.11
C CYS A 16 24.98 -11.23 -3.25
N LYS A 17 23.72 -11.49 -2.91
CA LYS A 17 22.58 -11.34 -3.81
C LYS A 17 21.84 -10.04 -3.48
N TYR A 18 21.31 -9.37 -4.50
CA TYR A 18 20.65 -8.09 -4.36
C TYR A 18 19.27 -8.10 -5.01
N LEU A 19 18.35 -7.34 -4.40
CA LEU A 19 17.08 -6.95 -4.99
C LEU A 19 17.06 -5.43 -5.08
N VAL A 20 17.08 -4.89 -6.30
CA VAL A 20 16.99 -3.46 -6.55
C VAL A 20 15.54 -3.11 -6.85
N TRP A 21 14.88 -2.43 -5.93
CA TRP A 21 13.52 -1.94 -6.12
C TRP A 21 13.53 -0.55 -6.76
N THR A 22 12.63 -0.33 -7.72
CA THR A 22 12.43 0.98 -8.37
C THR A 22 10.99 1.44 -8.22
N ALA A 23 10.83 2.71 -7.84
CA ALA A 23 9.52 3.35 -7.70
C ALA A 23 8.73 3.38 -9.03
N SER A 24 7.43 3.06 -8.95
CA SER A 24 6.48 3.21 -10.05
C SER A 24 5.12 3.72 -9.55
N ASN A 25 4.39 4.45 -10.39
CA ASN A 25 3.08 5.03 -10.10
C ASN A 25 3.07 5.98 -8.87
N GLY A 26 1.92 6.15 -8.20
CA GLY A 26 1.73 7.07 -7.08
C GLY A 26 2.30 6.57 -5.75
N LEU A 27 2.46 7.46 -4.77
CA LEU A 27 3.11 7.17 -3.48
C LEU A 27 2.55 5.93 -2.75
N GLY A 28 1.22 5.76 -2.72
CA GLY A 28 0.59 4.58 -2.12
C GLY A 28 1.06 3.26 -2.76
N ASN A 29 1.16 3.21 -4.10
CA ASN A 29 1.66 2.03 -4.81
C ASN A 29 3.13 1.78 -4.47
N ARG A 30 3.94 2.83 -4.46
CA ARG A 30 5.37 2.74 -4.13
C ARG A 30 5.60 2.19 -2.73
N ILE A 31 4.82 2.63 -1.76
CA ILE A 31 4.94 2.16 -0.38
C ILE A 31 4.54 0.69 -0.25
N VAL A 32 3.39 0.29 -0.81
CA VAL A 32 2.96 -1.12 -0.72
C VAL A 32 3.91 -2.07 -1.44
N THR A 33 4.48 -1.65 -2.58
CA THR A 33 5.44 -2.49 -3.31
C THR A 33 6.79 -2.55 -2.63
N LEU A 34 7.22 -1.47 -1.96
CA LEU A 34 8.47 -1.45 -1.20
C LEU A 34 8.42 -2.43 -0.02
N ALA A 35 7.29 -2.48 0.71
CA ALA A 35 7.09 -3.46 1.76
C ALA A 35 7.07 -4.91 1.22
N ALA A 36 6.39 -5.15 0.10
CA ALA A 36 6.37 -6.45 -0.57
C ALA A 36 7.76 -6.88 -1.07
N ALA A 37 8.54 -5.94 -1.63
CA ALA A 37 9.90 -6.14 -2.09
C ALA A 37 10.84 -6.48 -0.93
N PHE A 38 10.70 -5.82 0.21
CA PHE A 38 11.49 -6.12 1.40
C PHE A 38 11.23 -7.54 1.91
N LEU A 39 9.97 -7.96 1.99
CA LEU A 39 9.64 -9.34 2.36
C LEU A 39 10.26 -10.34 1.39
N TYR A 40 10.14 -10.08 0.08
CA TYR A 40 10.74 -10.94 -0.93
C TYR A 40 12.27 -10.99 -0.82
N ALA A 41 12.92 -9.86 -0.48
CA ALA A 41 14.35 -9.82 -0.25
C ALA A 41 14.76 -10.70 0.95
N ILE A 42 14.02 -10.65 2.05
CA ILE A 42 14.22 -11.53 3.22
C ILE A 42 14.08 -13.00 2.81
N LEU A 43 12.98 -13.37 2.14
CA LEU A 43 12.68 -14.76 1.75
C LEU A 43 13.65 -15.35 0.73
N THR A 44 14.49 -14.53 0.10
CA THR A 44 15.45 -14.96 -0.93
C THR A 44 16.91 -14.67 -0.57
N ASP A 45 17.18 -14.31 0.69
CA ASP A 45 18.50 -13.93 1.21
C ASP A 45 19.18 -12.85 0.36
N ARG A 46 18.45 -11.77 0.08
CA ARG A 46 18.92 -10.64 -0.72
C ARG A 46 19.02 -9.37 0.11
N VAL A 47 20.04 -8.57 -0.19
CA VAL A 47 20.10 -7.18 0.26
C VAL A 47 19.13 -6.35 -0.58
N LEU A 48 18.20 -5.65 0.07
CA LEU A 48 17.32 -4.68 -0.59
C LEU A 48 18.09 -3.39 -0.85
N LEU A 49 18.08 -2.93 -2.10
CA LEU A 49 18.54 -1.61 -2.51
C LEU A 49 17.39 -0.86 -3.16
N VAL A 50 17.25 0.41 -2.82
CA VAL A 50 16.10 1.24 -3.18
C VAL A 50 16.56 2.41 -4.05
N LYS A 51 15.97 2.51 -5.24
CA LYS A 51 16.11 3.68 -6.09
C LYS A 51 14.92 4.61 -5.91
N PHE A 52 15.12 5.67 -5.13
CA PHE A 52 14.18 6.78 -5.05
C PHE A 52 14.31 7.72 -6.25
N GLY A 53 13.17 8.18 -6.76
CA GLY A 53 13.11 9.38 -7.58
C GLY A 53 13.33 10.62 -6.72
N ALA A 54 13.57 11.78 -7.36
CA ALA A 54 13.70 13.07 -6.67
C ALA A 54 12.59 13.28 -5.64
N ASP A 55 11.37 12.92 -6.02
CA ASP A 55 10.14 13.07 -5.24
C ASP A 55 9.98 12.11 -4.06
N MET A 56 10.91 11.19 -3.83
CA MET A 56 10.93 10.32 -2.65
C MET A 56 12.14 10.56 -1.74
N PHE A 57 13.13 11.34 -2.18
CA PHE A 57 14.23 11.72 -1.32
C PHE A 57 13.70 12.57 -0.16
N GLY A 58 14.12 12.23 1.06
CA GLY A 58 13.69 12.93 2.26
C GLY A 58 12.30 12.55 2.78
N LEU A 59 11.58 11.59 2.20
CA LEU A 59 10.31 11.13 2.80
C LEU A 59 10.54 10.23 4.02
N PHE A 60 11.54 9.35 3.94
CA PHE A 60 11.80 8.31 4.95
C PHE A 60 13.19 8.43 5.55
N CYS A 61 13.33 8.00 6.80
CA CYS A 61 14.63 7.73 7.44
C CYS A 61 15.28 6.47 6.86
N GLU A 62 16.56 6.25 7.20
CA GLU A 62 17.22 4.96 6.95
C GLU A 62 16.65 3.90 7.91
N PRO A 63 16.13 2.76 7.40
CA PRO A 63 15.50 1.74 8.24
C PRO A 63 16.48 0.71 8.79
N PHE A 64 17.71 0.65 8.28
CA PHE A 64 18.72 -0.34 8.66
C PHE A 64 19.87 0.34 9.43
N PRO A 65 20.15 -0.05 10.69
CA PRO A 65 21.26 0.51 11.44
C PRO A 65 22.59 0.43 10.70
N ASP A 66 23.41 1.47 10.83
CA ASP A 66 24.78 1.56 10.32
C ASP A 66 24.95 1.32 8.79
N SER A 67 23.88 1.45 8.02
CA SER A 67 23.89 1.24 6.57
C SER A 67 22.91 2.15 5.85
N SER A 68 22.94 2.12 4.52
CA SER A 68 21.95 2.79 3.68
C SER A 68 21.31 1.79 2.74
N TRP A 69 19.98 1.81 2.68
CA TRP A 69 19.24 1.06 1.66
C TRP A 69 19.27 1.74 0.29
N LEU A 70 19.77 2.98 0.19
CA LEU A 70 19.75 3.73 -1.05
C LEU A 70 20.72 3.13 -2.06
N LEU A 71 20.24 2.95 -3.28
CA LEU A 71 21.08 2.51 -4.37
C LEU A 71 22.16 3.56 -4.68
N PRO A 72 23.45 3.19 -4.73
CA PRO A 72 24.53 4.13 -5.04
C PRO A 72 24.35 4.82 -6.40
N ARG A 73 24.65 6.12 -6.48
CA ARG A 73 24.50 6.91 -7.72
C ARG A 73 25.38 6.43 -8.87
N ASN A 74 26.52 5.84 -8.55
CA ASN A 74 27.47 5.28 -9.51
C ASN A 74 27.16 3.83 -9.89
N PHE A 75 25.98 3.30 -9.55
CA PHE A 75 25.59 1.95 -9.93
C PHE A 75 25.61 1.83 -11.47
N PRO A 76 26.41 0.89 -12.03
CA PRO A 76 26.82 0.90 -13.44
C PRO A 76 25.67 0.68 -14.44
N TYR A 77 24.53 0.21 -13.96
CA TYR A 77 23.42 -0.33 -14.75
C TYR A 77 22.55 0.70 -15.49
N TRP A 78 22.43 1.93 -14.98
CA TRP A 78 21.37 2.83 -15.47
C TRP A 78 21.57 3.35 -16.90
N LYS A 79 22.78 3.24 -17.44
CA LYS A 79 23.06 3.60 -18.85
C LYS A 79 22.61 2.51 -19.83
N ASP A 80 22.50 1.26 -19.38
CA ASP A 80 22.31 0.08 -20.24
C ASP A 80 21.00 -0.68 -19.96
N GLN A 81 20.05 -0.10 -19.20
CA GLN A 81 18.78 -0.76 -18.83
C GLN A 81 18.02 -1.42 -20.00
N LYS A 82 18.16 -0.90 -21.22
CA LYS A 82 17.54 -1.46 -22.44
C LYS A 82 18.14 -2.79 -22.91
N HIS A 83 19.36 -3.11 -22.48
CA HIS A 83 20.04 -4.37 -22.74
C HIS A 83 19.88 -5.38 -21.58
N ILE A 84 19.14 -4.95 -20.54
CA ILE A 84 18.46 -5.72 -19.50
C ILE A 84 17.63 -6.91 -20.01
N GLU A 85 18.07 -8.17 -19.93
CA GLU A 85 17.13 -9.28 -20.10
C GLU A 85 15.99 -9.20 -19.06
N THR A 86 14.76 -9.42 -19.51
CA THR A 86 13.61 -9.54 -18.61
C THR A 86 13.33 -11.01 -18.32
N TYR A 87 12.70 -11.25 -17.18
CA TYR A 87 12.23 -12.58 -16.82
C TYR A 87 11.35 -13.19 -17.94
N GLU A 88 10.49 -12.39 -18.58
CA GLU A 88 9.64 -12.83 -19.68
C GLU A 88 10.44 -13.18 -20.94
N SER A 89 11.43 -12.38 -21.33
CA SER A 89 12.28 -12.70 -22.49
C SER A 89 13.11 -13.95 -22.25
N MET A 90 13.58 -14.15 -21.02
CA MET A 90 14.32 -15.35 -20.63
C MET A 90 13.45 -16.62 -20.69
N LEU A 91 12.18 -16.53 -20.24
CA LEU A 91 11.23 -17.63 -20.38
C LEU A 91 10.89 -17.95 -21.85
N GLN A 92 10.88 -16.96 -22.74
CA GLN A 92 10.66 -17.17 -24.18
C GLN A 92 11.86 -17.87 -24.81
N ASN A 93 13.09 -17.37 -24.56
CA ASN A 93 14.32 -17.91 -25.13
C ASN A 93 14.59 -19.36 -24.69
N SER A 94 14.36 -19.69 -23.41
CA SER A 94 14.54 -21.06 -22.89
C SER A 94 13.56 -22.09 -23.48
N ARG A 95 12.40 -21.65 -24.00
CA ARG A 95 11.48 -22.52 -24.74
C ARG A 95 11.95 -22.78 -26.17
N GLU A 96 12.71 -21.85 -26.74
CA GLU A 96 13.20 -21.90 -28.12
C GLU A 96 14.58 -22.58 -28.24
N ASN A 97 15.42 -22.53 -27.21
CA ASN A 97 16.79 -23.07 -27.21
C ASN A 97 17.05 -24.04 -26.06
N SER A 98 17.48 -25.27 -26.37
CA SER A 98 17.77 -26.36 -25.43
C SER A 98 19.22 -26.44 -24.94
N SER A 99 19.99 -25.35 -25.06
CA SER A 99 21.40 -25.31 -24.67
C SER A 99 21.61 -24.76 -23.25
N GLN A 100 22.73 -25.11 -22.62
CA GLN A 100 23.12 -24.64 -21.28
C GLN A 100 23.21 -23.09 -21.25
N GLU A 101 22.10 -22.43 -20.90
CA GLU A 101 22.04 -20.98 -20.80
C GLU A 101 22.89 -20.50 -19.62
N PHE A 102 23.86 -19.65 -19.93
CA PHE A 102 24.57 -18.86 -18.93
C PHE A 102 23.57 -17.92 -18.26
N LEU A 103 23.33 -18.09 -16.96
CA LEU A 103 22.45 -17.21 -16.22
C LEU A 103 23.00 -15.77 -16.19
N PRO A 104 22.17 -14.76 -16.49
CA PRO A 104 22.62 -13.38 -16.49
C PRO A 104 22.95 -12.93 -15.06
N SER A 105 23.87 -11.96 -14.94
CA SER A 105 24.19 -11.37 -13.63
C SER A 105 23.09 -10.43 -13.11
N PHE A 106 22.32 -9.86 -14.05
CA PHE A 106 21.21 -8.93 -13.79
C PHE A 106 19.98 -9.42 -14.54
N LEU A 107 18.81 -9.37 -13.90
CA LEU A 107 17.54 -9.68 -14.55
C LEU A 107 16.47 -8.67 -14.12
N ILE A 108 15.70 -8.15 -15.07
CA ILE A 108 14.53 -7.33 -14.78
C ILE A 108 13.35 -8.26 -14.47
N LEU A 109 12.75 -8.07 -13.30
CA LEU A 109 11.52 -8.72 -12.89
C LEU A 109 10.38 -7.70 -12.93
N ASN A 110 9.51 -7.81 -13.93
CA ASN A 110 8.39 -6.89 -14.11
C ASN A 110 7.11 -7.48 -13.50
N LEU A 111 6.71 -6.95 -12.35
CA LEU A 111 5.45 -7.27 -11.66
C LEU A 111 4.52 -6.05 -11.63
N GLN A 112 4.62 -5.14 -12.60
CA GLN A 112 3.63 -4.07 -12.77
C GLN A 112 2.31 -4.66 -13.28
N HIS A 113 1.20 -3.99 -12.98
CA HIS A 113 -0.07 -4.37 -13.58
C HIS A 113 -0.02 -4.23 -15.10
N THR A 114 -0.48 -5.26 -15.81
CA THR A 114 -0.74 -5.21 -17.24
C THR A 114 -2.25 -5.35 -17.45
N HIS A 115 -2.80 -4.54 -18.36
CA HIS A 115 -4.18 -4.74 -18.81
C HIS A 115 -4.31 -5.97 -19.72
N ASP A 116 -3.21 -6.35 -20.37
CA ASP A 116 -3.11 -7.52 -21.21
C ASP A 116 -2.95 -8.79 -20.38
N GLY A 117 -3.58 -9.88 -20.83
CA GLY A 117 -3.61 -11.20 -20.19
C GLY A 117 -2.26 -11.93 -20.15
N HIS A 118 -1.16 -11.21 -19.98
CA HIS A 118 0.15 -11.79 -19.73
C HIS A 118 0.09 -12.62 -18.45
N ASN A 119 0.44 -13.89 -18.59
CA ASN A 119 0.49 -14.81 -17.47
C ASN A 119 1.78 -14.54 -16.68
N ASN A 120 1.63 -13.93 -15.51
CA ASN A 120 2.71 -13.81 -14.56
C ASN A 120 2.88 -15.14 -13.81
N PHE A 121 4.04 -15.78 -13.95
CA PHE A 121 4.39 -17.04 -13.30
C PHE A 121 5.31 -16.86 -12.08
N PHE A 122 5.45 -15.63 -11.56
CA PHE A 122 6.29 -15.33 -10.41
C PHE A 122 5.99 -16.20 -9.19
N HIS A 123 4.73 -16.59 -8.95
CA HIS A 123 4.32 -17.44 -7.83
C HIS A 123 4.63 -18.93 -8.02
N CYS A 124 5.24 -19.33 -9.14
CA CYS A 124 5.55 -20.73 -9.44
C CYS A 124 6.95 -21.14 -8.99
N ASP A 125 7.10 -22.38 -8.51
CA ASP A 125 8.40 -22.91 -8.06
C ASP A 125 9.51 -22.86 -9.12
N PRO A 126 9.29 -23.27 -10.39
CA PRO A 126 10.35 -23.20 -11.41
C PRO A 126 10.86 -21.77 -11.65
N SER A 127 9.97 -20.79 -11.52
CA SER A 127 10.30 -19.38 -11.62
C SER A 127 11.19 -18.95 -10.46
N GLN A 128 10.83 -19.35 -9.24
CA GLN A 128 11.60 -19.03 -8.05
C GLN A 128 12.97 -19.71 -8.05
N ASP A 129 13.06 -20.97 -8.49
CA ASP A 129 14.33 -21.70 -8.63
C ASP A 129 15.30 -21.00 -9.59
N LEU A 130 14.76 -20.41 -10.66
CA LEU A 130 15.54 -19.59 -11.59
C LEU A 130 15.95 -18.27 -10.94
N LEU A 131 14.98 -17.52 -10.41
CA LEU A 131 15.19 -16.19 -9.84
C LEU A 131 16.17 -16.21 -8.66
N GLN A 132 16.19 -17.27 -7.85
CA GLN A 132 17.13 -17.42 -6.73
C GLN A 132 18.60 -17.55 -7.17
N LYS A 133 18.86 -18.05 -8.39
CA LYS A 133 20.22 -18.20 -8.93
C LYS A 133 20.77 -16.90 -9.51
N ILE A 134 19.91 -15.93 -9.84
CA ILE A 134 20.33 -14.63 -10.39
C ILE A 134 20.93 -13.75 -9.29
N PRO A 135 22.16 -13.23 -9.43
CA PRO A 135 22.79 -12.39 -8.41
C PRO A 135 22.03 -11.09 -8.13
N VAL A 136 21.60 -10.36 -9.16
CA VAL A 136 20.93 -9.05 -9.01
C VAL A 136 19.58 -9.09 -9.72
N LEU A 137 18.50 -8.94 -8.96
CA LEU A 137 17.15 -8.77 -9.48
C LEU A 137 16.77 -7.30 -9.46
N ILE A 138 16.18 -6.79 -10.54
CA ILE A 138 15.71 -5.42 -10.65
C ILE A 138 14.20 -5.46 -10.76
N LEU A 139 13.54 -5.11 -9.66
CA LEU A 139 12.11 -5.24 -9.50
C LEU A 139 11.40 -3.95 -9.94
N LEU A 140 10.50 -4.11 -10.90
CA LEU A 140 9.54 -3.09 -11.32
C LEU A 140 8.15 -3.55 -10.88
N SER A 141 7.49 -2.85 -9.96
CA SER A 141 6.13 -3.20 -9.54
C SER A 141 5.35 -2.02 -8.98
N ASP A 142 4.04 -2.07 -9.14
CA ASP A 142 3.05 -1.16 -8.54
C ASP A 142 1.98 -1.92 -7.73
N GLN A 143 2.21 -3.20 -7.45
CA GLN A 143 1.31 -4.11 -6.76
C GLN A 143 1.79 -4.53 -5.36
N TYR A 144 0.86 -4.69 -4.43
CA TYR A 144 1.12 -5.39 -3.17
C TYR A 144 1.10 -6.91 -3.38
N PHE A 145 2.17 -7.48 -3.95
CA PHE A 145 2.20 -8.88 -4.38
C PHE A 145 2.42 -9.90 -3.24
N VAL A 146 2.39 -9.48 -1.97
CA VAL A 146 2.59 -10.35 -0.80
C VAL A 146 1.69 -11.59 -0.80
N PRO A 147 0.38 -11.54 -1.15
CA PRO A 147 -0.43 -12.76 -1.24
C PRO A 147 0.17 -13.83 -2.15
N SER A 148 0.88 -13.46 -3.23
CA SER A 148 1.57 -14.45 -4.09
C SER A 148 2.71 -15.16 -3.37
N LEU A 149 3.38 -14.50 -2.42
CA LEU A 149 4.49 -15.08 -1.68
C LEU A 149 4.02 -16.25 -0.81
N PHE A 150 2.79 -16.19 -0.29
CA PHE A 150 2.16 -17.29 0.45
C PHE A 150 1.75 -18.47 -0.45
N MET A 151 1.61 -18.23 -1.75
CA MET A 151 1.32 -19.30 -2.71
C MET A 151 2.54 -20.18 -2.95
N ILE A 152 3.74 -19.62 -2.88
CA ILE A 152 5.03 -20.28 -3.16
C ILE A 152 5.37 -21.27 -2.04
N PRO A 153 5.38 -22.60 -2.31
CA PRO A 153 5.67 -23.64 -1.32
C PRO A 153 6.94 -23.41 -0.50
N SER A 154 8.05 -23.03 -1.14
CA SER A 154 9.35 -22.86 -0.48
C SER A 154 9.35 -21.74 0.58
N PHE A 155 8.45 -20.76 0.49
CA PHE A 155 8.37 -19.64 1.44
C PHE A 155 7.40 -19.89 2.61
N ARG A 156 6.52 -20.90 2.52
CA ARG A 156 5.40 -21.06 3.45
C ARG A 156 5.83 -21.27 4.90
N GLN A 157 6.90 -22.03 5.13
CA GLN A 157 7.36 -22.33 6.47
C GLN A 157 7.86 -21.07 7.17
N ASP A 158 8.69 -20.28 6.49
CA ASP A 158 9.25 -19.04 7.04
C ASP A 158 8.18 -17.98 7.21
N LEU A 159 7.28 -17.80 6.23
CA LEU A 159 6.12 -16.92 6.34
C LEU A 159 5.20 -17.29 7.52
N SER A 160 5.04 -18.58 7.81
CA SER A 160 4.22 -19.03 8.95
C SER A 160 4.87 -18.77 10.30
N LYS A 161 6.21 -18.77 10.37
CA LYS A 161 6.95 -18.41 11.59
C LYS A 161 7.01 -16.89 11.78
N MET A 162 7.26 -16.15 10.70
CA MET A 162 7.35 -14.68 10.72
C MET A 162 6.00 -14.03 11.02
N PHE A 163 4.92 -14.59 10.47
CA PHE A 163 3.56 -14.04 10.60
C PHE A 163 2.58 -15.14 11.06
N PRO A 164 2.54 -15.43 12.37
CA PRO A 164 1.51 -16.31 12.95
C PRO A 164 0.11 -15.78 12.64
N GLU A 165 -0.09 -14.47 12.81
CA GLU A 165 -1.29 -13.75 12.37
C GLU A 165 -1.11 -13.30 10.91
N LYS A 166 -1.78 -14.01 10.00
CA LYS A 166 -1.50 -13.89 8.56
C LYS A 166 -1.85 -12.54 7.95
N ASP A 167 -2.65 -11.73 8.65
CA ASP A 167 -3.07 -10.41 8.21
C ASP A 167 -2.33 -9.25 8.87
N THR A 168 -1.09 -9.50 9.32
CA THR A 168 -0.23 -8.50 9.97
C THR A 168 1.02 -8.13 9.16
N VAL A 169 1.15 -8.65 7.94
CA VAL A 169 2.39 -8.57 7.15
C VAL A 169 2.79 -7.12 6.87
N PHE A 170 1.93 -6.34 6.22
CA PHE A 170 2.21 -4.94 5.96
C PHE A 170 2.27 -4.15 7.26
N HIS A 171 1.44 -4.46 8.26
CA HIS A 171 1.45 -3.74 9.52
C HIS A 171 2.84 -3.76 10.18
N HIS A 172 3.47 -4.94 10.26
CA HIS A 172 4.81 -5.08 10.82
C HIS A 172 5.89 -4.50 9.91
N LEU A 173 5.89 -4.87 8.62
CA LEU A 173 6.94 -4.43 7.69
C LEU A 173 6.89 -2.92 7.42
N GLY A 174 5.69 -2.37 7.27
CA GLY A 174 5.47 -0.94 7.08
C GLY A 174 5.96 -0.13 8.27
N ARG A 175 5.64 -0.54 9.50
CA ARG A 175 6.12 0.14 10.72
C ARG A 175 7.62 0.01 10.95
N TYR A 176 8.24 -1.05 10.43
CA TYR A 176 9.68 -1.25 10.50
C TYR A 176 10.45 -0.41 9.46
N LEU A 177 9.91 -0.30 8.23
CA LEU A 177 10.60 0.39 7.14
C LEU A 177 10.31 1.89 7.04
N LEU A 178 9.08 2.31 7.35
CA LEU A 178 8.53 3.58 6.87
C LEU A 178 8.45 4.62 7.98
N HIS A 179 9.61 5.05 8.46
CA HIS A 179 9.71 6.13 9.42
C HIS A 179 9.75 7.48 8.68
N PRO A 180 8.82 8.42 8.95
CA PRO A 180 8.90 9.76 8.38
C PRO A 180 10.22 10.43 8.74
N SER A 181 10.86 11.10 7.77
CA SER A 181 11.99 11.97 8.07
C SER A 181 11.55 13.21 8.86
N ASN A 182 12.50 14.02 9.32
CA ASN A 182 12.23 15.17 10.18
C ASN A 182 11.22 16.17 9.58
N GLU A 183 11.29 16.44 8.27
CA GLU A 183 10.41 17.42 7.62
C GLU A 183 8.93 17.00 7.63
N PRO A 184 8.52 15.84 7.08
CA PRO A 184 7.14 15.37 7.21
C PRO A 184 6.76 15.13 8.68
N TRP A 185 7.67 14.65 9.53
CA TRP A 185 7.39 14.43 10.95
C TRP A 185 7.03 15.72 11.69
N GLU A 186 7.71 16.82 11.41
CA GLU A 186 7.40 18.11 12.02
C GLU A 186 6.00 18.60 11.64
N ILE A 187 5.59 18.40 10.38
CA ILE A 187 4.25 18.75 9.89
C ILE A 187 3.20 17.86 10.57
N ILE A 188 3.41 16.54 10.60
CA ILE A 188 2.54 15.57 11.26
C ILE A 188 2.33 15.96 12.72
N ARG A 189 3.41 16.19 13.46
CA ARG A 189 3.37 16.54 14.89
C ARG A 189 2.58 17.82 15.13
N LYS A 190 2.92 18.91 14.42
CA LYS A 190 2.24 20.21 14.59
C LYS A 190 0.75 20.11 14.30
N PHE A 191 0.38 19.43 13.22
CA PHE A 191 -1.03 19.25 12.86
C PHE A 191 -1.78 18.41 13.90
N TYR A 192 -1.20 17.29 14.33
CA TYR A 192 -1.80 16.41 15.32
C TYR A 192 -2.02 17.14 16.65
N GLU A 193 -1.00 17.83 17.17
CA GLU A 193 -1.07 18.59 18.42
C GLU A 193 -2.13 19.71 18.36
N ALA A 194 -2.21 20.43 17.24
CA ALA A 194 -3.12 21.55 17.07
C ALA A 194 -4.59 21.13 16.89
N HIS A 195 -4.85 20.00 16.22
CA HIS A 195 -6.19 19.68 15.73
C HIS A 195 -6.76 18.36 16.24
N LEU A 196 -5.91 17.35 16.49
CA LEU A 196 -6.37 15.98 16.76
C LEU A 196 -6.13 15.55 18.22
N ALA A 197 -5.11 16.07 18.89
CA ALA A 197 -4.68 15.59 20.21
C ALA A 197 -5.76 15.71 21.30
N LYS A 198 -6.58 16.77 21.26
CA LYS A 198 -7.60 17.06 22.29
C LYS A 198 -8.94 16.37 22.07
N ALA A 199 -9.16 15.76 20.91
CA ALA A 199 -10.41 15.05 20.64
C ALA A 199 -10.48 13.74 21.42
N ASN A 200 -11.69 13.35 21.82
CA ASN A 200 -11.94 12.07 22.49
C ASN A 200 -11.85 10.90 21.50
N GLU A 201 -12.23 11.14 20.25
CA GLU A 201 -12.19 10.16 19.16
C GLU A 201 -11.79 10.84 17.84
N ARG A 202 -11.07 10.13 16.98
CA ARG A 202 -10.52 10.60 15.71
C ARG A 202 -11.03 9.71 14.59
N ILE A 203 -11.80 10.28 13.67
CA ILE A 203 -12.35 9.57 12.51
C ILE A 203 -11.63 10.06 11.26
N GLY A 204 -10.91 9.17 10.57
CA GLY A 204 -10.26 9.51 9.32
C GLY A 204 -11.11 9.14 8.10
N LEU A 205 -11.18 10.06 7.15
CA LEU A 205 -11.89 9.92 5.89
C LEU A 205 -10.89 10.03 4.74
N GLN A 206 -10.54 8.90 4.15
CA GLN A 206 -9.68 8.84 2.98
C GLN A 206 -10.54 8.81 1.71
N ILE A 207 -10.56 9.93 0.97
CA ILE A 207 -11.45 10.14 -0.17
C ILE A 207 -10.63 10.21 -1.46
N ARG A 208 -10.82 9.22 -2.35
CA ARG A 208 -10.17 9.14 -3.67
C ARG A 208 -11.21 8.97 -4.78
N VAL A 209 -11.26 9.94 -5.69
CA VAL A 209 -12.17 9.91 -6.86
C VAL A 209 -11.41 9.55 -8.13
N PHE A 210 -11.49 8.30 -8.59
CA PHE A 210 -10.77 7.85 -9.79
C PHE A 210 -11.37 8.39 -11.10
N ASN A 211 -12.66 8.70 -11.14
CA ASN A 211 -13.33 9.29 -12.30
C ASN A 211 -14.39 10.28 -11.80
N THR A 212 -14.12 11.58 -11.94
CA THR A 212 -14.98 12.68 -11.51
C THR A 212 -16.28 12.79 -12.33
N HIS A 213 -16.38 12.12 -13.46
CA HIS A 213 -17.59 12.08 -14.28
C HIS A 213 -18.55 10.93 -13.92
N ARG A 214 -18.16 10.03 -13.01
CA ARG A 214 -19.01 8.86 -12.65
C ARG A 214 -20.00 9.12 -11.53
N ALA A 215 -19.68 9.97 -10.58
CA ALA A 215 -20.56 10.31 -9.47
C ALA A 215 -20.30 11.77 -9.08
N PRO A 216 -21.35 12.59 -8.90
CA PRO A 216 -21.22 13.93 -8.35
C PRO A 216 -20.53 13.88 -6.97
N HIS A 217 -19.78 14.94 -6.64
CA HIS A 217 -19.17 15.10 -5.31
C HIS A 217 -20.20 14.96 -4.18
N GLN A 218 -21.42 15.47 -4.40
CA GLN A 218 -22.52 15.35 -3.45
C GLN A 218 -22.92 13.89 -3.17
N THR A 219 -22.97 13.03 -4.19
CA THR A 219 -23.33 11.63 -4.01
C THR A 219 -22.28 10.89 -3.19
N ILE A 220 -21.00 11.20 -3.39
CA ILE A 220 -19.90 10.63 -2.59
C ILE A 220 -20.00 11.10 -1.14
N ILE A 221 -20.31 12.37 -0.88
CA ILE A 221 -20.56 12.88 0.48
C ILE A 221 -21.72 12.15 1.13
N ASN A 222 -22.83 11.97 0.41
CA ASN A 222 -23.98 11.27 0.94
C ASN A 222 -23.66 9.79 1.25
N GLU A 223 -22.85 9.12 0.41
CA GLU A 223 -22.36 7.76 0.68
C GLU A 223 -21.49 7.70 1.93
N ILE A 224 -20.56 8.65 2.11
CA ILE A 224 -19.73 8.78 3.31
C ILE A 224 -20.60 8.96 4.56
N MET A 225 -21.57 9.87 4.51
CA MET A 225 -22.47 10.12 5.62
C MET A 225 -23.34 8.90 5.93
N ALA A 226 -23.90 8.25 4.92
CA ALA A 226 -24.68 7.03 5.10
C ALA A 226 -23.85 5.93 5.80
N CYS A 227 -22.59 5.74 5.37
CA CYS A 227 -21.66 4.81 6.02
C CYS A 227 -21.35 5.22 7.48
N ALA A 228 -21.00 6.48 7.71
CA ALA A 228 -20.60 6.98 9.02
C ALA A 228 -21.74 6.89 10.06
N LEU A 229 -22.96 7.21 9.64
CA LEU A 229 -24.17 7.14 10.48
C LEU A 229 -24.57 5.68 10.75
N GLN A 230 -24.60 4.83 9.72
CA GLN A 230 -24.96 3.42 9.84
C GLN A 230 -24.05 2.68 10.84
N HIS A 231 -22.76 3.02 10.85
CA HIS A 231 -21.77 2.39 11.73
C HIS A 231 -21.42 3.23 12.96
N LYS A 232 -22.21 4.27 13.27
CA LYS A 232 -22.10 5.11 14.47
C LYS A 232 -20.72 5.76 14.66
N LEU A 233 -20.00 5.97 13.56
CA LEU A 233 -18.73 6.70 13.56
C LEU A 233 -18.98 8.19 13.81
N LEU A 234 -20.04 8.72 13.20
CA LEU A 234 -20.49 10.09 13.40
C LEU A 234 -21.97 10.10 13.82
N PRO A 235 -22.40 11.12 14.57
CA PRO A 235 -23.79 11.24 15.03
C PRO A 235 -24.70 11.83 13.95
N ASP A 236 -25.98 11.49 14.06
CA ASP A 236 -27.07 12.05 13.27
C ASP A 236 -27.45 13.46 13.77
N PHE A 237 -28.24 14.19 12.97
CA PHE A 237 -28.68 15.55 13.25
C PHE A 237 -30.02 15.58 14.00
N ASP A 238 -30.13 16.47 14.99
CA ASP A 238 -31.38 16.68 15.73
C ASP A 238 -32.33 17.59 14.94
N ILE A 239 -33.24 16.96 14.19
CA ILE A 239 -34.27 17.64 13.39
C ILE A 239 -35.31 18.32 14.29
N GLN A 240 -35.52 17.84 15.52
CA GLN A 240 -36.57 18.34 16.42
C GLN A 240 -36.08 19.44 17.38
N LYS A 241 -34.77 19.76 17.38
CA LYS A 241 -34.13 20.73 18.28
C LYS A 241 -34.52 20.50 19.74
N SER A 242 -34.56 19.24 20.15
CA SER A 242 -34.95 18.87 21.51
C SER A 242 -33.83 19.20 22.49
N THR A 243 -34.06 20.20 23.35
CA THR A 243 -33.10 20.66 24.35
C THR A 243 -33.05 19.72 25.54
N THR A 244 -32.28 18.64 25.44
CA THR A 244 -31.86 17.85 26.62
C THR A 244 -30.34 17.90 26.80
N SER A 245 -29.90 18.55 27.88
CA SER A 245 -28.48 18.73 28.19
C SER A 245 -27.83 17.41 28.64
N PRO A 246 -26.75 16.93 28.00
CA PRO A 246 -26.00 15.79 28.49
C PRO A 246 -24.92 16.21 29.49
N LEU A 247 -24.69 15.34 30.46
CA LEU A 247 -23.77 15.51 31.59
C LEU A 247 -22.27 15.51 31.20
N LYS A 248 -21.91 15.21 29.93
CA LYS A 248 -20.53 15.27 29.38
C LYS A 248 -20.55 15.52 27.87
N LYS A 249 -19.86 16.57 27.39
CA LYS A 249 -19.64 16.82 25.97
C LYS A 249 -18.44 16.02 25.47
N THR A 250 -18.65 14.92 24.76
CA THR A 250 -17.60 14.23 24.00
C THR A 250 -17.34 14.97 22.69
N SER A 251 -16.09 14.95 22.23
CA SER A 251 -15.65 15.61 21.01
C SER A 251 -15.01 14.64 20.04
N LYS A 252 -15.39 14.71 18.77
CA LYS A 252 -14.77 13.94 17.70
C LYS A 252 -14.07 14.86 16.72
N ALA A 253 -12.84 14.52 16.34
CA ALA A 253 -12.13 15.16 15.25
C ALA A 253 -12.24 14.29 13.99
N VAL A 254 -12.71 14.90 12.90
CA VAL A 254 -12.80 14.25 11.59
C VAL A 254 -11.65 14.75 10.74
N LEU A 255 -10.75 13.85 10.36
CA LEU A 255 -9.63 14.14 9.47
C LEU A 255 -10.00 13.73 8.03
N VAL A 256 -10.04 14.68 7.11
CA VAL A 256 -10.33 14.44 5.70
C VAL A 256 -9.05 14.52 4.89
N ALA A 257 -8.73 13.45 4.16
CA ALA A 257 -7.65 13.42 3.18
C ALA A 257 -8.23 13.21 1.78
N SER A 258 -8.15 14.26 0.95
CA SER A 258 -8.70 14.29 -0.40
C SER A 258 -7.98 15.31 -1.26
N LEU A 259 -7.93 15.07 -2.57
CA LEU A 259 -7.46 16.09 -3.52
C LEU A 259 -8.39 17.31 -3.56
N PHE A 260 -9.68 17.14 -3.27
CA PHE A 260 -10.69 18.19 -3.38
C PHE A 260 -11.05 18.72 -2.00
N SER A 261 -11.00 20.04 -1.81
CA SER A 261 -11.38 20.70 -0.54
C SER A 261 -12.89 20.60 -0.25
N GLU A 262 -13.69 20.50 -1.32
CA GLU A 262 -15.16 20.44 -1.25
C GLU A 262 -15.68 19.41 -0.23
N TYR A 263 -15.00 18.27 -0.08
CA TYR A 263 -15.39 17.24 0.88
C TYR A 263 -15.22 17.70 2.34
N GLY A 264 -14.07 18.28 2.69
CA GLY A 264 -13.83 18.78 4.03
C GLY A 264 -14.69 20.00 4.35
N GLU A 265 -14.84 20.91 3.39
CA GLU A 265 -15.68 22.11 3.53
C GLU A 265 -17.15 21.77 3.74
N LYS A 266 -17.74 20.89 2.92
CA LYS A 266 -19.14 20.49 3.07
C LYS A 266 -19.40 19.77 4.38
N LEU A 267 -18.56 18.82 4.77
CA LEU A 267 -18.71 18.11 6.05
C LEU A 267 -18.58 19.08 7.24
N LYS A 268 -17.64 20.04 7.15
CA LYS A 268 -17.50 21.08 8.16
C LYS A 268 -18.76 21.92 8.27
N ASN A 269 -19.31 22.42 7.17
CA ASN A 269 -20.51 23.24 7.17
C ASN A 269 -21.72 22.47 7.73
N MET A 270 -21.90 21.20 7.32
CA MET A 270 -22.98 20.34 7.81
C MET A 270 -22.99 20.22 9.34
N TYR A 271 -21.84 20.01 9.98
CA TYR A 271 -21.74 19.88 11.44
C TYR A 271 -21.65 21.21 12.19
N GLN A 272 -21.37 22.32 11.50
CA GLN A 272 -21.42 23.66 12.09
C GLN A 272 -22.84 24.25 12.09
N GLU A 273 -23.65 23.93 11.07
CA GLU A 273 -24.99 24.47 10.89
C GLU A 273 -26.06 23.67 11.65
N ASN A 274 -25.78 22.43 12.02
CA ASN A 274 -26.74 21.51 12.65
C ASN A 274 -26.28 21.05 14.03
N THR A 275 -27.24 20.87 14.94
CA THR A 275 -27.03 20.21 16.23
C THR A 275 -27.08 18.70 16.07
N THR A 276 -26.19 17.98 16.75
CA THR A 276 -26.17 16.51 16.74
C THR A 276 -27.15 15.94 17.77
N VAL A 277 -27.79 14.81 17.48
CA VAL A 277 -28.71 14.12 18.41
C VAL A 277 -28.02 13.76 19.72
N THR A 278 -26.74 13.38 19.66
CA THR A 278 -25.93 13.02 20.83
C THR A 278 -25.31 14.23 21.54
N MET A 279 -25.48 15.44 20.98
CA MET A 279 -24.80 16.68 21.39
C MET A 279 -23.26 16.59 21.41
N GLU A 280 -22.70 15.64 20.68
CA GLU A 280 -21.25 15.54 20.45
C GLU A 280 -20.74 16.71 19.62
N VAL A 281 -19.58 17.23 19.99
CA VAL A 281 -18.92 18.31 19.25
C VAL A 281 -18.07 17.71 18.14
N ILE A 282 -18.47 17.91 16.89
CA ILE A 282 -17.76 17.42 15.71
C ILE A 282 -16.92 18.55 15.11
N ARG A 283 -15.62 18.31 14.91
CA ARG A 283 -14.72 19.25 14.24
C ARG A 283 -14.07 18.59 13.05
N VAL A 284 -14.19 19.21 11.88
CA VAL A 284 -13.67 18.67 10.62
C VAL A 284 -12.40 19.42 10.22
N TYR A 285 -11.36 18.67 9.86
CA TYR A 285 -10.06 19.19 9.48
C TYR A 285 -9.58 18.51 8.18
N GLN A 286 -9.05 19.31 7.25
CA GLN A 286 -8.42 18.82 6.03
C GLN A 286 -7.03 19.45 5.92
N PRO A 287 -5.93 18.68 6.04
CA PRO A 287 -4.57 19.23 6.07
C PRO A 287 -4.17 19.91 4.76
N SER A 288 -4.56 19.34 3.63
CA SER A 288 -4.29 19.90 2.31
C SER A 288 -5.36 19.56 1.28
N HIS A 289 -5.34 20.30 0.17
CA HIS A 289 -6.11 20.03 -1.03
C HIS A 289 -5.27 20.47 -2.24
N GLU A 290 -4.94 19.53 -3.13
CA GLU A 290 -4.05 19.78 -4.28
C GLU A 290 -4.79 19.86 -5.62
N GLU A 291 -6.09 19.58 -5.63
CA GLU A 291 -7.03 19.47 -6.78
C GLU A 291 -6.66 18.41 -7.83
N ARG A 292 -5.36 18.18 -8.05
CA ARG A 292 -4.79 17.19 -8.95
C ARG A 292 -3.60 16.50 -8.27
N GLN A 293 -3.43 15.23 -8.61
CA GLN A 293 -2.24 14.49 -8.24
C GLN A 293 -1.04 15.03 -9.03
N LYS A 294 0.05 15.41 -8.34
CA LYS A 294 1.28 15.93 -8.93
C LYS A 294 2.44 14.97 -8.61
N SER A 295 2.40 13.79 -9.22
CA SER A 295 3.50 12.82 -9.11
C SER A 295 4.82 13.47 -9.57
N ASN A 296 5.95 13.15 -8.93
CA ASN A 296 7.26 13.75 -9.18
C ASN A 296 7.45 15.19 -8.66
N ASN A 297 6.66 15.62 -7.67
CA ASN A 297 6.85 16.87 -6.94
C ASN A 297 7.13 16.58 -5.45
N ASP A 298 8.28 17.01 -4.95
CA ASP A 298 8.78 16.72 -3.61
C ASP A 298 7.78 17.16 -2.52
N MET A 299 7.24 18.38 -2.63
CA MET A 299 6.25 18.92 -1.69
C MET A 299 4.91 18.17 -1.77
N HIS A 300 4.52 17.69 -2.95
CA HIS A 300 3.30 16.89 -3.11
C HIS A 300 3.40 15.58 -2.33
N ASN A 301 4.53 14.87 -2.44
CA ASN A 301 4.70 13.60 -1.74
C ASN A 301 4.91 13.77 -0.23
N ILE A 302 5.51 14.88 0.23
CA ILE A 302 5.59 15.20 1.67
C ILE A 302 4.18 15.38 2.26
N LYS A 303 3.30 16.13 1.57
CA LYS A 303 1.90 16.29 1.99
C LYS A 303 1.14 14.97 1.97
N ALA A 304 1.27 14.20 0.89
CA ALA A 304 0.63 12.89 0.80
C ALA A 304 1.09 11.93 1.90
N TRP A 305 2.39 11.88 2.20
CA TRP A 305 2.92 11.06 3.29
C TRP A 305 2.43 11.54 4.67
N THR A 306 2.41 12.85 4.89
CA THR A 306 1.84 13.47 6.09
C THR A 306 0.40 13.04 6.32
N GLU A 307 -0.44 13.12 5.29
CA GLU A 307 -1.85 12.74 5.37
C GLU A 307 -2.05 11.23 5.60
N ILE A 308 -1.28 10.37 4.91
CA ILE A 308 -1.28 8.91 5.16
C ILE A 308 -0.97 8.63 6.63
N TYR A 309 0.06 9.27 7.17
CA TYR A 309 0.50 9.05 8.54
C TYR A 309 -0.53 9.57 9.54
N LEU A 310 -1.08 10.78 9.33
CA LEU A 310 -2.15 11.32 10.19
C LEU A 310 -3.40 10.44 10.21
N LEU A 311 -3.81 9.89 9.06
CA LEU A 311 -4.92 8.92 8.99
C LEU A 311 -4.60 7.63 9.77
N SER A 312 -3.35 7.17 9.76
CA SER A 312 -2.94 6.00 10.55
C SER A 312 -3.02 6.23 12.07
N LEU A 313 -3.12 7.49 12.53
CA LEU A 313 -3.28 7.87 13.93
C LEU A 313 -4.77 8.07 14.32
N CYS A 314 -5.72 7.80 13.43
CA CYS A 314 -7.14 7.84 13.74
C CYS A 314 -7.61 6.56 14.44
N ASP A 315 -8.70 6.66 15.20
CA ASP A 315 -9.30 5.53 15.93
C ASP A 315 -10.17 4.66 14.99
N ALA A 316 -10.76 5.27 13.96
CA ALA A 316 -11.50 4.59 12.91
C ALA A 316 -11.29 5.24 11.55
N LEU A 317 -11.44 4.46 10.47
CA LEU A 317 -11.23 4.90 9.10
C LEU A 317 -12.39 4.52 8.18
N ILE A 318 -12.80 5.48 7.35
CA ILE A 318 -13.55 5.24 6.11
C ILE A 318 -12.59 5.46 4.94
N THR A 319 -12.48 4.49 4.05
CA THR A 319 -11.56 4.54 2.91
C THR A 319 -12.25 4.37 1.57
N SER A 320 -11.68 4.95 0.53
CA SER A 320 -12.17 4.81 -0.83
C SER A 320 -11.70 3.50 -1.47
N PRO A 321 -12.56 2.82 -2.25
CA PRO A 321 -12.23 1.54 -2.87
C PRO A 321 -11.06 1.69 -3.86
N LYS A 322 -10.18 0.69 -3.93
CA LYS A 322 -8.98 0.63 -4.77
C LYS A 322 -7.87 1.62 -4.41
N SER A 323 -8.02 2.41 -3.36
CA SER A 323 -7.06 3.43 -2.99
C SER A 323 -5.89 2.83 -2.19
N THR A 324 -4.73 2.65 -2.82
CA THR A 324 -3.53 2.20 -2.10
C THR A 324 -3.07 3.21 -1.04
N PHE A 325 -3.38 4.51 -1.21
CA PHE A 325 -3.20 5.52 -0.16
C PHE A 325 -3.95 5.14 1.12
N GLY A 326 -5.21 4.71 0.99
CA GLY A 326 -6.00 4.20 2.10
C GLY A 326 -5.42 2.91 2.67
N TYR A 327 -4.92 2.01 1.81
CA TYR A 327 -4.28 0.79 2.27
C TYR A 327 -3.09 1.05 3.18
N VAL A 328 -2.18 1.95 2.79
CA VAL A 328 -1.04 2.29 3.63
C VAL A 328 -1.51 2.84 4.97
N ALA A 329 -2.43 3.80 4.99
CA ALA A 329 -2.89 4.44 6.21
C ALA A 329 -3.49 3.43 7.21
N HIS A 330 -4.44 2.60 6.76
CA HIS A 330 -5.09 1.65 7.66
C HIS A 330 -4.16 0.52 8.10
N SER A 331 -3.24 0.08 7.22
CA SER A 331 -2.32 -1.00 7.55
C SER A 331 -1.23 -0.53 8.54
N LEU A 332 -0.73 0.70 8.40
CA LEU A 332 0.19 1.31 9.38
C LEU A 332 -0.48 1.45 10.76
N GLY A 333 -1.73 1.92 10.78
CA GLY A 333 -2.51 2.10 12.01
C GLY A 333 -3.00 0.81 12.66
N GLY A 334 -2.91 -0.33 11.95
CA GLY A 334 -3.45 -1.60 12.44
C GLY A 334 -4.99 -1.63 12.44
N LEU A 335 -5.62 -0.96 11.48
CA LEU A 335 -7.05 -0.68 11.45
C LEU A 335 -7.75 -1.51 10.36
N LYS A 336 -8.95 -2.02 10.66
CA LYS A 336 -9.87 -2.58 9.66
C LYS A 336 -10.85 -1.48 9.21
N PRO A 337 -10.64 -0.85 8.04
CA PRO A 337 -11.45 0.29 7.63
C PRO A 337 -12.86 -0.12 7.19
N TRP A 338 -13.76 0.86 7.15
CA TRP A 338 -15.00 0.79 6.38
C TRP A 338 -14.74 1.26 4.95
N ILE A 339 -14.90 0.37 3.97
CA ILE A 339 -14.61 0.65 2.57
C ILE A 339 -15.91 1.01 1.84
N LEU A 340 -15.96 2.22 1.26
CA LEU A 340 -17.11 2.68 0.47
C LEU A 340 -17.35 1.74 -0.73
N GLN A 341 -18.61 1.48 -1.05
CA GLN A 341 -19.00 0.57 -2.14
C GLN A 341 -18.93 1.23 -3.53
N ARG A 342 -18.62 2.53 -3.59
CA ARG A 342 -18.51 3.38 -4.78
C ARG A 342 -19.87 3.69 -5.39
N ALA A 343 -20.39 4.87 -5.09
CA ALA A 343 -21.54 5.43 -5.78
C ALA A 343 -21.34 5.52 -7.31
N TYR A 344 -22.45 5.36 -8.03
CA TYR A 344 -22.53 5.51 -9.48
C TYR A 344 -23.73 6.39 -9.82
N GLY A 345 -23.50 7.45 -10.60
CA GLY A 345 -24.48 8.50 -10.81
C GLY A 345 -24.90 9.11 -9.48
N GLU A 346 -26.21 9.24 -9.27
CA GLU A 346 -26.80 9.80 -8.05
C GLU A 346 -27.21 8.73 -7.03
N THR A 347 -26.96 7.45 -7.32
CA THR A 347 -27.39 6.33 -6.46
C THR A 347 -26.32 5.97 -5.43
N ILE A 348 -26.72 5.96 -4.16
CA ILE A 348 -25.89 5.48 -3.04
C ILE A 348 -26.08 3.95 -2.94
N PRO A 349 -24.99 3.15 -2.90
CA PRO A 349 -25.09 1.71 -2.71
C PRO A 349 -25.73 1.33 -1.37
N ASN A 350 -26.39 0.17 -1.31
CA ASN A 350 -26.86 -0.42 -0.05
C ASN A 350 -26.26 -1.84 0.13
N PRO A 351 -25.37 -2.05 1.11
CA PRO A 351 -24.90 -1.07 2.09
C PRO A 351 -23.96 -0.01 1.45
N PRO A 352 -23.85 1.21 2.03
CA PRO A 352 -22.97 2.29 1.54
C PRO A 352 -21.48 1.96 1.69
N CYS A 353 -21.13 1.12 2.66
CA CYS A 353 -19.78 0.65 2.88
C CYS A 353 -19.77 -0.76 3.48
N ARG A 354 -18.60 -1.39 3.47
CA ARG A 354 -18.38 -2.71 4.10
C ARG A 354 -17.10 -2.69 4.92
N GLN A 355 -17.10 -3.36 6.07
CA GLN A 355 -15.86 -3.50 6.84
C GLN A 355 -14.88 -4.39 6.08
N ALA A 356 -13.62 -3.99 6.04
CA ALA A 356 -12.56 -4.83 5.51
C ALA A 356 -12.41 -6.12 6.34
N LYS A 357 -12.20 -7.25 5.68
CA LYS A 357 -11.94 -8.55 6.33
C LYS A 357 -10.70 -8.51 7.22
N SER A 358 -9.71 -7.73 6.82
CA SER A 358 -8.46 -7.53 7.56
C SER A 358 -7.83 -6.17 7.28
N MET A 359 -6.78 -5.84 8.02
CA MET A 359 -6.02 -4.61 7.84
C MET A 359 -5.01 -4.68 6.68
N GLU A 360 -4.90 -5.80 5.96
CA GLU A 360 -3.93 -5.95 4.87
C GLU A 360 -4.31 -5.16 3.61
N PRO A 361 -3.34 -4.65 2.82
CA PRO A 361 -3.60 -4.11 1.50
C PRO A 361 -4.17 -5.18 0.54
N CYS A 362 -4.96 -4.72 -0.44
CA CYS A 362 -5.41 -5.60 -1.52
C CYS A 362 -4.34 -5.70 -2.62
N PHE A 363 -4.04 -6.93 -3.06
CA PHE A 363 -3.32 -7.20 -4.28
C PHE A 363 -4.30 -7.16 -5.47
N HIS A 364 -4.26 -6.08 -6.28
CA HIS A 364 -5.28 -5.82 -7.29
C HIS A 364 -5.23 -6.77 -8.49
N TYR A 365 -4.02 -7.15 -8.91
CA TYR A 365 -3.80 -7.98 -10.10
C TYR A 365 -3.03 -9.26 -9.75
N PRO A 366 -3.65 -10.20 -9.01
CA PRO A 366 -3.04 -11.47 -8.68
C PRO A 366 -2.86 -12.37 -9.91
N PRO A 367 -1.94 -13.35 -9.83
CA PRO A 367 -1.87 -14.40 -10.84
C PRO A 367 -3.21 -15.13 -10.92
N LYS A 368 -3.48 -15.76 -12.07
CA LYS A 368 -4.74 -16.48 -12.33
C LYS A 368 -4.58 -17.99 -12.52
N TYR A 369 -3.35 -18.50 -12.64
CA TYR A 369 -3.07 -19.87 -13.07
C TYR A 369 -2.42 -20.70 -11.97
N ASP A 370 -2.88 -21.94 -11.76
CA ASP A 370 -2.15 -22.92 -10.97
C ASP A 370 -0.98 -23.45 -11.81
N CYS A 371 0.23 -23.31 -11.27
CA CYS A 371 1.49 -23.69 -11.90
C CYS A 371 1.60 -25.19 -12.21
N ARG A 372 0.80 -26.05 -11.56
CA ARG A 372 0.86 -27.52 -11.69
C ARG A 372 -0.05 -28.07 -12.76
N VAL A 373 -1.26 -27.52 -12.88
CA VAL A 373 -2.30 -27.99 -13.82
C VAL A 373 -2.47 -27.06 -15.02
N ASN A 374 -1.75 -25.93 -15.06
CA ASN A 374 -1.76 -24.94 -16.14
C ASN A 374 -3.19 -24.47 -16.51
N SER A 375 -4.06 -24.37 -15.51
CA SER A 375 -5.44 -23.94 -15.65
C SER A 375 -5.72 -22.76 -14.73
N THR A 376 -6.77 -22.00 -15.06
CA THR A 376 -7.23 -20.92 -14.18
C THR A 376 -7.76 -21.48 -12.86
N VAL A 377 -7.46 -20.80 -11.75
CA VAL A 377 -7.93 -21.20 -10.43
C VAL A 377 -8.27 -19.99 -9.56
N ASP A 378 -9.30 -20.14 -8.71
CA ASP A 378 -9.54 -19.21 -7.62
C ASP A 378 -8.68 -19.60 -6.42
N PHE A 379 -7.61 -18.83 -6.18
CA PHE A 379 -6.69 -19.06 -5.07
C PHE A 379 -7.34 -19.00 -3.69
N THR A 380 -8.50 -18.34 -3.54
CA THR A 380 -9.21 -18.29 -2.26
C THR A 380 -9.83 -19.63 -1.86
N SER A 381 -10.02 -20.54 -2.83
CA SER A 381 -10.44 -21.93 -2.58
C SER A 381 -9.28 -22.82 -2.10
N LEU A 382 -8.04 -22.45 -2.42
CA LEU A 382 -6.84 -23.22 -2.10
C LEU A 382 -6.16 -22.75 -0.80
N PHE A 383 -6.26 -21.46 -0.49
CA PHE A 383 -5.58 -20.83 0.63
C PHE A 383 -6.59 -20.20 1.59
N HIS A 384 -6.83 -20.85 2.75
CA HIS A 384 -7.82 -20.40 3.74
C HIS A 384 -7.55 -18.98 4.29
N HIS A 385 -6.27 -18.61 4.38
CA HIS A 385 -5.81 -17.28 4.81
C HIS A 385 -5.83 -16.24 3.67
N MET A 386 -6.50 -16.53 2.55
CA MET A 386 -6.72 -15.60 1.46
C MET A 386 -8.20 -15.43 1.16
N LYS A 387 -8.61 -14.20 0.90
CA LYS A 387 -9.97 -13.87 0.45
C LYS A 387 -9.92 -12.83 -0.65
N HIS A 388 -10.97 -12.79 -1.47
CA HIS A 388 -11.16 -11.69 -2.40
C HIS A 388 -11.35 -10.37 -1.65
N CYS A 389 -10.81 -9.29 -2.19
CA CYS A 389 -10.95 -7.97 -1.62
C CYS A 389 -12.39 -7.44 -1.76
N GLU A 390 -12.79 -6.60 -0.82
CA GLU A 390 -14.12 -5.99 -0.78
C GLU A 390 -14.34 -4.94 -1.87
N ASP A 391 -13.24 -4.36 -2.37
CA ASP A 391 -13.21 -3.24 -3.31
C ASP A 391 -12.63 -3.57 -4.69
N VAL A 392 -11.93 -4.71 -4.81
CA VAL A 392 -11.47 -5.29 -6.06
C VAL A 392 -11.84 -6.77 -6.08
N SER A 393 -12.92 -7.10 -6.78
CA SER A 393 -13.50 -8.46 -6.78
C SER A 393 -12.53 -9.54 -7.23
N SER A 394 -11.64 -9.25 -8.18
CA SER A 394 -10.59 -10.16 -8.64
C SER A 394 -9.32 -10.11 -7.79
N GLY A 395 -9.21 -9.15 -6.88
CA GLY A 395 -8.03 -8.95 -6.05
C GLY A 395 -7.97 -9.95 -4.90
N LEU A 396 -6.80 -10.07 -4.28
CA LEU A 396 -6.57 -10.94 -3.13
C LEU A 396 -6.05 -10.15 -1.93
N ARG A 397 -6.50 -10.53 -0.74
CA ARG A 397 -6.06 -10.00 0.54
C ARG A 397 -5.80 -11.16 1.50
N LEU A 398 -4.77 -11.01 2.33
CA LEU A 398 -4.51 -11.95 3.43
C LEU A 398 -5.48 -11.68 4.59
N VAL A 399 -6.03 -12.75 5.16
CA VAL A 399 -6.89 -12.71 6.33
C VAL A 399 -6.35 -13.65 7.38
N ASN A 400 -6.51 -13.31 8.65
CA ASN A 400 -6.28 -14.28 9.71
C ASN A 400 -7.50 -15.20 9.81
N THR A 401 -7.29 -16.50 9.72
CA THR A 401 -8.32 -17.49 10.06
C THR A 401 -8.04 -17.93 11.48
N ASN A 402 -8.89 -17.52 12.42
CA ASN A 402 -8.91 -18.16 13.73
C ASN A 402 -9.29 -19.62 13.50
N HIS A 403 -8.35 -20.53 13.77
CA HIS A 403 -8.66 -21.95 13.94
C HIS A 403 -9.15 -22.21 15.36
#